data_AF-A0A0E2DBG2-F1
#
_entry.id   AF-A0A0E2DBG2-F1
#
_cell.length_a   1.000
_cell.length_b   1.000
_cell.length_c   1.000
_cell.angle_alpha   90.00
_cell.angle_beta   90.00
_cell.angle_gamma   90.00
#
_symmetry.space_group_name_H-M   'P 1'
#
loop_
_entity.id
_entity.type
_entity.pdbx_description
1 polymer ?
#
loop_
_entity_poly.entity_id
_entity_poly.type
_entity_poly.pdbx_seq_one_letter_code
_entity_poly.pdbx_strand_id
1 'polypeptide(L)' 'MTTAEKLIKKGKFEGKLETAKNMLLDGASLEYVLKITGLTEQELKDYGVI' A
#
# COMPACT_ATOMS: atom_id res chain seq x y z
N MET A 1 -10.75 19.71 -2.54
CA MET A 1 -10.56 18.40 -3.19
C MET A 1 -11.90 17.92 -3.71
N THR A 2 -12.02 17.71 -5.02
CA THR A 2 -13.27 17.30 -5.68
C THR A 2 -13.55 15.80 -5.44
N THR A 3 -14.78 15.37 -5.67
CA THR A 3 -15.16 13.95 -5.55
C THR A 3 -14.31 13.04 -6.46
N ALA A 4 -14.00 13.50 -7.67
CA ALA A 4 -13.16 12.77 -8.62
C ALA A 4 -11.73 12.57 -8.09
N GLU A 5 -11.12 13.60 -7.52
CA GLU A 5 -9.79 13.50 -6.90
C GLU A 5 -9.78 12.49 -5.74
N LYS A 6 -10.89 12.38 -4.98
CA LYS A 6 -11.00 11.46 -3.83
C LYS A 6 -11.00 10.01 -4.29
N LEU A 7 -11.75 9.72 -5.35
CA LEU A 7 -11.80 8.39 -5.95
C LEU A 7 -10.44 7.98 -6.53
N ILE A 8 -9.75 8.89 -7.24
CA ILE A 8 -8.42 8.61 -7.80
C ILE A 8 -7.40 8.35 -6.69
N LYS A 9 -7.41 9.13 -5.60
CA LYS A 9 -6.50 8.88 -4.47
C LYS A 9 -6.78 7.54 -3.80
N LYS A 10 -8.06 7.19 -3.60
CA LYS A 10 -8.45 5.91 -3.00
C LYS A 10 -7.98 4.71 -3.84
N GLY A 11 -8.23 4.73 -5.15
CA GLY A 11 -7.78 3.65 -6.04
C GLY A 11 -6.26 3.51 -6.11
N LYS A 12 -5.53 4.63 -6.13
CA LYS A 12 -4.04 4.60 -6.06
C LYS A 12 -3.55 4.00 -4.74
N PHE A 13 -4.23 4.26 -3.64
CA PHE A 13 -3.88 3.70 -2.34
C PHE A 13 -4.16 2.20 -2.25
N GLU A 14 -5.32 1.76 -2.73
CA GLU A 14 -5.67 0.32 -2.80
C GLU A 14 -4.69 -0.48 -3.66
N GLY A 15 -4.27 0.05 -4.81
CA GLY A 15 -3.26 -0.62 -5.67
C GLY A 15 -1.88 -0.72 -5.00
N LYS A 16 -1.51 0.24 -4.15
CA LYS A 16 -0.27 0.16 -3.35
C LYS A 16 -0.35 -0.95 -2.29
N LEU A 17 -1.50 -1.10 -1.63
CA LEU A 17 -1.72 -2.16 -0.63
C LEU A 17 -1.64 -3.55 -1.28
N GLU A 18 -2.26 -3.73 -2.45
CA GLU A 18 -2.18 -4.99 -3.20
C GLU A 18 -0.74 -5.30 -3.62
N THR A 19 -0.01 -4.30 -4.12
CA THR A 19 1.41 -4.44 -4.46
C THR A 19 2.23 -4.85 -3.24
N ALA A 20 2.05 -4.17 -2.10
CA ALA A 20 2.75 -4.47 -0.86
C ALA A 20 2.51 -5.91 -0.40
N LYS A 21 1.25 -6.36 -0.43
CA LYS A 21 0.86 -7.72 -0.07
C LYS A 21 1.53 -8.76 -0.96
N ASN A 22 1.49 -8.56 -2.28
CA ASN A 22 2.10 -9.50 -3.22
C ASN A 22 3.62 -9.56 -3.07
N MET A 23 4.29 -8.42 -2.83
CA MET A 23 5.73 -8.39 -2.58
C MET A 23 6.10 -9.16 -1.30
N LEU A 24 5.35 -8.98 -0.21
CA LEU A 24 5.59 -9.72 1.04
C LEU A 24 5.37 -11.23 0.86
N LEU A 25 4.34 -11.62 0.11
CA LEU A 25 4.08 -13.03 -0.25
C LEU A 25 5.22 -13.63 -1.10
N ASP A 26 5.86 -12.82 -1.94
CA ASP A 26 7.03 -13.20 -2.74
C ASP A 26 8.34 -13.18 -1.94
N GLY A 27 8.28 -12.93 -0.63
CA GLY A 27 9.42 -12.96 0.29
C GLY A 27 10.24 -11.67 0.33
N ALA A 28 9.72 -10.56 -0.22
CA ALA A 28 10.36 -9.26 -0.06
C ALA A 28 10.42 -8.84 1.41
N SER A 29 11.50 -8.16 1.81
CA SER A 29 11.61 -7.62 3.16
C SER A 29 10.65 -6.43 3.35
N LEU A 30 10.15 -6.26 4.58
CA LEU A 30 9.28 -5.14 4.94
C LEU A 30 9.90 -3.79 4.56
N GLU A 31 11.18 -3.57 4.85
CA GLU A 31 11.90 -2.35 4.50
C GLU A 31 11.86 -2.06 2.99
N TYR A 32 12.06 -3.10 2.16
CA TYR A 32 11.99 -2.97 0.71
C TYR A 32 10.57 -2.64 0.23
N VAL A 33 9.56 -3.29 0.82
CA VAL A 33 8.15 -3.02 0.51
C VAL A 33 7.76 -1.57 0.84
N LEU A 34 8.13 -1.08 2.02
CA LEU A 34 7.86 0.31 2.43
C LEU A 34 8.55 1.31 1.48
N LYS A 35 9.80 1.03 1.08
CA LYS A 35 10.56 1.86 0.14
C LYS A 35 9.91 1.95 -1.25
N ILE A 36 9.42 0.83 -1.79
CA ILE A 36 8.85 0.78 -3.14
C ILE A 36 7.43 1.34 -3.18
N THR A 37 6.59 0.98 -2.22
CA THR A 37 5.18 1.38 -2.20
C THR A 37 4.99 2.80 -1.67
N GLY A 38 5.95 3.28 -0.86
CA GLY A 38 5.84 4.53 -0.11
C GLY A 38 4.73 4.50 0.94
N LEU A 39 4.30 3.30 1.34
CA LEU A 39 3.42 3.10 2.48
C LEU A 39 4.24 3.10 3.77
N THR A 40 3.57 3.38 4.87
CA THR A 40 4.09 3.23 6.22
C THR A 40 3.75 1.87 6.78
N GLU A 41 4.52 1.41 7.78
CA GLU A 41 4.22 0.15 8.47
C GLU A 41 2.84 0.19 9.15
N GLN A 42 2.43 1.33 9.69
CA GLN A 42 1.12 1.49 10.31
C GLN A 42 0.00 1.32 9.28
N GLU A 43 0.13 1.90 8.08
CA GLU A 43 -0.84 1.68 7.01
C GLU A 43 -0.94 0.22 6.60
N LEU A 44 0.17 -0.54 6.62
CA LEU A 44 0.09 -1.98 6.34
C LEU A 44 -0.68 -2.74 7.43
N LYS A 45 -0.49 -2.39 8.71
CA LYS A 45 -1.20 -2.98 9.86
C LYS A 45 -2.68 -2.62 9.86
N ASP A 46 -3.00 -1.34 9.66
CA ASP A 46 -4.38 -0.83 9.68
C ASP A 46 -5.25 -1.48 8.60
N TYR A 47 -4.63 -1.91 7.49
CA TYR A 47 -5.30 -2.55 6.36
C TYR A 47 -5.06 -4.08 6.30
N GLY A 48 -4.46 -4.67 7.33
CA GLY A 48 -4.30 -6.13 7.47
C GLY A 48 -3.42 -6.77 6.39
N VAL A 49 -2.45 -6.02 5.87
CA VAL A 49 -1.43 -6.55 4.96
C VAL A 49 -0.36 -7.34 5.73
N ILE A 50 -0.03 -6.88 6.95
CA ILE A 50 0.88 -7.53 7.91
C ILE A 50 0.27 -7.60 9.30
#